data_AF-A0A1G8EX53-F1
#
_entry.id   AF-A0A1G8EX53-F1
#
_cell.length_a   1.000
_cell.length_b   1.000
_cell.length_c   1.000
_cell.angle_alpha   90.00
_cell.angle_beta   90.00
_cell.angle_gamma   90.00
#
_symmetry.space_group_name_H-M   'P 1'
#
loop_
_entity.id
_entity.type
_entity.pdbx_description
1 polymer ?
#
loop_
_entity_poly.entity_id
_entity_poly.type
_entity_poly.pdbx_seq_one_letter_code
_entity_poly.pdbx_strand_id
1 'polypeptide(L)' 'MMDSKEILKLILPEYLVEHFNITKVEELNSRLDIYFEEKKRLWSSTSR' A
#
# COMPACT_ATOMS: atom_id res chain seq x y z
N MET A 1 11.92 15.31 7.12
CA MET A 1 11.29 14.31 7.99
C MET A 1 10.84 13.17 7.09
N MET A 2 11.24 11.94 7.40
CA MET A 2 10.90 10.78 6.57
C MET A 2 9.40 10.51 6.72
N ASP A 3 8.69 10.40 5.60
CA ASP A 3 7.25 10.17 5.61
C ASP A 3 6.97 8.80 6.25
N SER A 4 6.05 8.75 7.22
CA SER A 4 5.76 7.51 7.95
C SER A 4 5.31 6.39 7.01
N LYS A 5 4.70 6.71 5.86
CA LYS A 5 4.30 5.72 4.85
C LYS A 5 5.48 5.14 4.07
N GLU A 6 6.55 5.92 3.88
CA GLU A 6 7.78 5.43 3.25
C GLU A 6 8.48 4.39 4.14
N ILE A 7 8.45 4.59 5.47
CA ILE A 7 8.97 3.59 6.43
C ILE A 7 8.13 2.30 6.36
N LEU A 8 6.81 2.41 6.24
CA LEU A 8 5.95 1.23 6.13
C LEU A 8 6.32 0.35 4.93
N LYS A 9 6.71 0.95 3.80
CA LYS A 9 7.15 0.19 2.62
C LYS A 9 8.43 -0.63 2.86
N LEU A 10 9.25 -0.27 3.84
CA LEU A 10 10.49 -0.98 4.18
C LEU A 10 10.26 -2.21 5.06
N ILE A 11 9.18 -2.21 5.85
CA ILE A 11 8.84 -3.29 6.78
C ILE A 11 7.74 -4.21 6.25
N LEU A 12 6.94 -3.73 5.30
CA LEU A 12 5.89 -4.51 4.66
C LEU A 12 6.49 -5.50 3.65
N PRO A 13 5.86 -6.67 3.47
CA PRO A 13 6.19 -7.60 2.38
C PRO A 13 6.18 -6.93 1.00
N GLU A 14 7.16 -7.27 0.16
CA GLU A 14 7.32 -6.71 -1.20
C GLU A 14 6.02 -6.81 -2.02
N TYR A 15 5.34 -7.96 -1.96
CA TYR A 15 4.07 -8.18 -2.62
C TYR A 15 3.01 -7.11 -2.29
N LEU A 16 2.88 -6.70 -1.02
CA LEU A 16 1.90 -5.68 -0.63
C LEU A 16 2.28 -4.31 -1.19
N VAL A 17 3.56 -3.97 -1.17
CA VAL A 17 4.06 -2.69 -1.69
C VAL A 17 3.92 -2.61 -3.21
N GLU A 18 4.14 -3.72 -3.92
CA GLU A 18 4.05 -3.80 -5.37
C GLU A 18 2.62 -3.74 -5.89
N HIS A 19 1.70 -4.48 -5.26
CA HIS A 19 0.34 -4.67 -5.78
C HIS A 19 -0.72 -3.77 -5.14
N PHE A 20 -0.45 -3.17 -3.98
CA PHE A 20 -1.46 -2.41 -3.24
C PHE A 20 -0.99 -0.99 -2.91
N ASN A 21 -1.96 -0.10 -2.75
CA ASN A 21 -1.78 1.24 -2.21
C ASN A 21 -2.27 1.28 -0.76
N ILE A 22 -1.49 1.91 0.13
CA ILE A 22 -1.92 2.16 1.51
C ILE A 22 -2.97 3.28 1.50
N THR A 23 -4.20 2.98 1.89
CA THR A 23 -5.31 3.95 1.92
C THR A 23 -5.49 4.59 3.29
N LYS A 24 -5.20 3.85 4.36
CA LYS A 24 -5.37 4.31 5.75
C LYS A 24 -4.39 3.59 6.68
N VAL A 25 -3.98 4.30 7.72
CA VAL A 25 -3.16 3.77 8.81
C VAL A 25 -3.80 4.23 10.11
N GLU A 26 -4.14 3.30 11.00
CA GLU A 26 -4.68 3.59 12.32
C GLU A 26 -3.83 2.93 13.39
N GLU A 27 -3.59 3.64 14.48
CA GLU A 27 -2.93 3.10 15.66
C GLU A 27 -3.96 2.92 16.77
N LEU A 28 -4.11 1.69 17.25
CA LEU A 28 -5.03 1.37 18.34
C LEU A 28 -4.36 0.39 19.31
N ASN A 29 -4.24 0.78 20.58
CA ASN A 29 -3.72 -0.08 21.66
C ASN A 29 -2.36 -0.72 21.33
N SER A 30 -1.41 0.06 20.78
CA SER A 30 -0.09 -0.42 20.33
C SER A 30 -0.12 -1.41 19.14
N ARG A 31 -1.26 -1.54 18.46
CA ARG A 31 -1.39 -2.23 17.17
C ARG A 31 -1.49 -1.21 16.05
N LEU A 32 -0.76 -1.45 14.97
CA LEU A 32 -0.83 -0.65 13.76
C LEU A 32 -1.68 -1.38 12.71
N ASP A 33 -2.84 -0.83 12.41
CA ASP A 33 -3.76 -1.33 11.38
C ASP A 33 -3.51 -0.57 10.09
N ILE A 34 -3.12 -1.30 9.05
CA ILE A 34 -2.80 -0.76 7.73
C ILE A 34 -3.83 -1.29 6.75
N TYR A 35 -4.52 -0.38 6.07
CA TYR A 35 -5.55 -0.69 5.09
C TYR A 35 -5.01 -0.50 3.68
N PHE A 36 -5.36 -1.43 2.81
CA PHE A 36 -4.83 -1.52 1.46
C PHE A 36 -5.96 -1.54 0.43
N GLU A 37 -5.71 -0.94 -0.72
CA GLU A 37 -6.53 -1.08 -1.93
C GLU A 37 -5.65 -1.57 -3.08
N GLU A 38 -6.14 -2.53 -3.86
CA GLU A 38 -5.39 -3.06 -5.00
C GLU A 38 -5.14 -1.96 -6.03
N LYS A 39 -3.90 -1.86 -6.51
CA LYS A 39 -3.57 -0.94 -7.61
C LYS A 39 -4.40 -1.34 -8.82
N LYS A 40 -5.20 -0.42 -9.35
CA LYS A 40 -5.86 -0.62 -10.64
C LYS A 40 -4.81 -0.93 -11.70
N ARG A 41 -4.74 -2.20 -12.12
CA ARG A 41 -4.09 -2.54 -13.38
C ARG A 41 -4.99 -2.02 -14.49
N LEU A 42 -4.63 -0.86 -15.03
CA LEU A 42 -5.17 -0.39 -16.31
C LEU A 42 -4.72 -1.40 -17.37
N TRP A 43 -5.53 -2.45 -17.57
CA TRP A 43 -5.48 -3.23 -18.80
C TRP A 43 -5.95 -2.29 -19.91
N SER A 44 -5.01 -1.57 -20.53
CA SER A 44 -5.28 -0.86 -21.76
C SER A 44 -5.51 -1.93 -22.82
N SER A 45 -6.78 -2.24 -23.08
CA SER A 45 -7.21 -2.94 -24.28
C SER A 45 -6.82 -2.07 -25.48
N THR A 46 -5.59 -2.19 -25.97
CA THR A 46 -5.27 -1.83 -27.36
C THR A 46 -5.96 -2.87 -28.23
N SER A 47 -7.26 -2.68 -28.47
CA SER A 47 -7.94 -3.30 -29.59
C SER A 47 -7.29 -2.74 -30.85
N ARG A 48 -6.50 -3.59 -31.51
CA ARG A 48 -6.09 -3.43 -32.90
C ARG A 48 -7.31 -3.56 -33.81
#